data_AF-A0AAW1SUY6-F1
#
_entry.id   AF-A0AAW1SUY6-F1
#
_cell.length_a   1.000
_cell.length_b   1.000
_cell.length_c   1.000
_cell.angle_alpha   90.00
_cell.angle_beta   90.00
_cell.angle_gamma   90.00
#
_symmetry.space_group_name_H-M   'P 1'
#
loop_
_entity.id
_entity.type
_entity.pdbx_description
1 polymer ?
#
loop_
_entity_poly.entity_id
_entity_poly.type
_entity_poly.pdbx_seq_one_letter_code
_entity_poly.pdbx_strand_id
1 'polypeptide(L)'
;MPAPLRVPALLDLSLDCLADNIHRVTSLGGLPEELVCVLFEEVLLKSKLSPRILQLFRDTEHDLLLARIASLNIQPMPVMAMSSQSKWLGDKPHWG
;
A
#
# COMPACT_ATOMS: atom_id res chain seq x y z
N MET A 1 26.46 -24.91 14.38
CA MET A 1 27.06 -23.59 14.68
C MET A 1 25.94 -22.56 14.66
N PRO A 2 25.81 -21.69 15.68
CA PRO A 2 24.87 -20.59 15.62
C PRO A 2 25.30 -19.61 14.52
N ALA A 3 24.33 -19.09 13.76
CA ALA A 3 24.58 -18.10 12.73
C ALA A 3 25.13 -16.80 13.37
N PRO A 4 26.09 -16.11 12.73
CA PRO A 4 26.61 -14.87 13.27
C PRO A 4 25.49 -13.84 13.42
N LEU A 5 25.46 -13.14 14.55
CA LEU A 5 24.54 -12.03 14.79
C LEU A 5 24.87 -10.91 13.80
N ARG A 6 24.12 -10.83 12.70
CA ARG A 6 24.21 -9.71 11.75
C ARG A 6 23.61 -8.48 12.42
N VAL A 7 24.45 -7.48 12.68
CA VAL A 7 23.99 -6.15 13.06
C VAL A 7 23.38 -5.52 11.80
N PRO A 8 22.11 -5.10 11.83
CA PRO A 8 21.47 -4.47 10.67
C PRO A 8 22.17 -3.15 10.35
N ALA A 9 22.31 -2.83 9.06
CA ALA A 9 22.88 -1.55 8.66
C ALA A 9 21.92 -0.42 9.03
N LEU A 10 22.45 0.78 9.24
CA LEU A 10 21.63 1.97 9.50
C LEU A 10 20.60 2.19 8.37
N LEU A 11 20.99 1.91 7.14
CA LEU A 11 20.11 2.01 5.97
C LEU A 11 18.91 1.07 6.12
N ASP A 12 19.14 -0.20 6.45
CA ASP A 12 18.09 -1.20 6.63
C ASP A 12 17.12 -0.77 7.73
N LEU A 13 17.63 -0.33 8.88
CA LEU A 13 16.81 0.18 9.99
C LEU A 13 16.01 1.42 9.60
N SER A 14 16.60 2.30 8.78
CA SER A 14 15.95 3.53 8.32
C SER A 14 14.83 3.22 7.34
N LEU A 15 15.06 2.28 6.41
CA LEU A 15 14.05 1.82 5.46
C LEU A 15 12.92 1.09 6.16
N ASP A 16 13.23 0.21 7.10
CA ASP A 16 12.25 -0.53 7.90
C ASP A 16 11.34 0.43 8.69
N CYS A 17 11.95 1.39 9.39
CA CYS A 17 11.24 2.43 10.13
C CYS A 17 10.40 3.33 9.21
N LEU A 18 10.93 3.73 8.06
CA LEU A 18 10.23 4.57 7.09
C LEU A 18 9.05 3.83 6.47
N ALA A 19 9.23 2.57 6.07
CA ALA A 19 8.16 1.71 5.57
C ALA A 19 7.08 1.53 6.63
N ASP A 20 7.46 1.43 7.91
CA ASP A 20 6.49 1.31 8.99
C ASP A 20 5.64 2.57 9.19
N ASN A 21 6.22 3.73 8.91
CA ASN A 21 5.61 5.04 9.08
C ASN A 21 5.20 5.71 7.76
N ILE A 22 5.17 4.97 6.65
CA ILE A 22 4.96 5.51 5.30
C ILE A 22 3.64 6.29 5.16
N HIS A 23 2.62 5.94 5.94
CA HIS A 23 1.33 6.64 5.98
C HIS A 23 1.43 8.11 6.45
N ARG A 24 2.51 8.48 7.13
CA ARG A 24 2.81 9.84 7.61
C ARG A 24 3.58 10.67 6.59
N VAL A 25 4.14 10.03 5.57
CA VAL A 25 4.93 10.69 4.53
C VAL A 25 4.00 11.36 3.54
N THR A 26 4.33 12.59 3.15
CA THR A 26 3.55 13.42 2.23
C THR A 26 4.14 13.49 0.83
N SER A 27 5.45 13.32 0.70
CA SER A 27 6.16 13.29 -0.58
C SER A 27 7.45 12.48 -0.48
N LEU A 28 7.81 11.82 -1.57
CA LEU A 28 9.11 11.17 -1.78
C LEU A 28 9.95 11.92 -2.84
N GLY A 29 9.45 13.06 -3.32
CA GLY A 29 10.13 13.89 -4.31
C GLY A 29 11.45 14.42 -3.74
N GLY A 30 12.56 14.04 -4.37
CA GLY A 30 13.92 14.34 -3.92
C GLY A 30 14.71 13.14 -3.42
N LEU A 31 14.09 11.96 -3.32
CA LEU A 31 14.82 10.71 -3.10
C LEU A 31 15.30 10.11 -4.43
N PRO A 32 16.53 9.57 -4.47
CA PRO A 32 17.02 8.76 -5.59
C PRO A 32 16.09 7.60 -5.92
N GLU A 33 15.93 7.31 -7.21
CA GLU A 33 15.03 6.27 -7.73
C GLU A 33 15.30 4.90 -7.08
N GLU A 34 16.56 4.51 -6.92
CA GLU A 34 16.95 3.23 -6.35
C GLU A 34 16.48 3.09 -4.90
N LEU A 35 16.56 4.17 -4.12
CA LEU A 35 16.08 4.18 -2.73
C LEU A 35 14.55 4.09 -2.67
N VAL A 36 13.85 4.78 -3.58
CA VAL A 36 12.40 4.69 -3.66
C VAL A 36 11.95 3.28 -4.05
N CYS A 37 12.66 2.63 -4.98
CA CYS A 37 12.40 1.25 -5.38
C CYS A 37 12.58 0.27 -4.21
N VAL A 38 13.68 0.38 -3.46
CA VAL A 38 13.91 -0.47 -2.29
C VAL A 38 12.84 -0.23 -1.22
N LEU A 39 12.50 1.03 -0.94
CA LEU A 39 11.43 1.37 0.00
C LEU A 39 10.06 0.80 -0.45
N PHE A 40 9.78 0.82 -1.75
CA PHE A 40 8.55 0.26 -2.30
C PHE A 40 8.46 -1.25 -2.06
N GLU A 41 9.55 -1.99 -2.30
CA GLU A 41 9.61 -3.43 -2.01
C GLU A 41 9.44 -3.73 -0.51
N GLU A 42 10.04 -2.94 0.38
CA GLU A 42 9.83 -3.06 1.83
C GLU A 42 8.36 -2.82 2.24
N VAL A 43 7.70 -1.83 1.64
CA VAL A 43 6.27 -1.57 1.86
C VAL A 43 5.40 -2.74 1.39
N LEU A 44 5.75 -3.37 0.26
CA LEU A 44 5.08 -4.57 -0.25
C LEU A 44 5.25 -5.74 0.71
N LEU A 45 6.48 -6.01 1.17
CA LEU A 45 6.80 -7.08 2.12
C LEU A 45 6.01 -6.94 3.42
N LYS A 46 5.84 -5.70 3.90
CA LYS A 46 5.04 -5.40 5.10
C LYS A 46 3.53 -5.38 4.86
N SER A 47 3.05 -5.64 3.64
CA SER A 47 1.62 -5.58 3.27
C SER A 47 0.97 -4.23 3.61
N LYS A 48 1.74 -3.13 3.52
CA LYS A 48 1.27 -1.76 3.84
C LYS A 48 0.80 -1.00 2.61
N LEU A 49 0.79 -1.62 1.43
CA LEU A 49 0.35 -0.96 0.21
C LEU A 49 -1.16 -0.65 0.26
N SER A 50 -1.48 0.64 0.21
CA SER A 50 -2.85 1.16 0.08
C SER A 50 -2.95 2.05 -1.15
N PRO A 51 -4.14 2.40 -1.66
CA PRO A 51 -4.28 3.29 -2.81
C PRO A 51 -3.57 4.64 -2.61
N ARG A 52 -3.65 5.20 -1.40
CA ARG A 52 -2.93 6.44 -1.04
C ARG A 52 -1.42 6.27 -1.11
N ILE A 53 -0.89 5.18 -0.56
CA ILE A 53 0.55 4.91 -0.56
C ILE A 53 1.04 4.61 -1.97
N LEU A 54 0.25 3.87 -2.77
CA LEU A 54 0.56 3.64 -4.18
C LEU A 54 0.64 4.95 -4.97
N GLN A 55 -0.28 5.90 -4.69
CA GLN A 55 -0.23 7.23 -5.30
C GLN A 55 1.05 7.97 -4.90
N LEU A 56 1.44 7.94 -3.62
CA LEU A 56 2.69 8.53 -3.14
C LEU A 56 3.93 8.06 -3.93
N PHE A 57 3.99 6.77 -4.28
CA PHE A 57 5.06 6.23 -5.11
C PHE A 57 4.94 6.66 -6.58
N ARG A 58 3.74 6.70 -7.15
CA ARG A 58 3.51 7.16 -8.53
C ARG A 58 3.88 8.64 -8.73
N ASP A 59 3.65 9.47 -7.72
CA ASP A 59 3.94 10.91 -7.75
C ASP A 59 5.44 11.21 -7.83
N THR A 60 6.32 10.22 -7.70
CA THR A 60 7.78 10.39 -7.87
C THR A 60 8.22 10.44 -9.32
N GLU A 61 7.38 9.99 -10.26
CA GLU A 61 7.67 9.96 -11.71
C GLU A 61 8.95 9.18 -12.09
N HIS A 62 9.38 8.27 -11.22
CA HIS A 62 10.54 7.40 -11.45
C HIS A 62 10.18 6.24 -12.39
N ASP A 63 10.82 6.16 -13.56
CA ASP A 63 10.47 5.25 -14.65
C ASP A 63 10.53 3.76 -14.25
N LEU A 64 11.59 3.33 -13.57
CA LEU A 64 11.75 1.94 -13.12
C LEU A 64 10.69 1.57 -12.09
N LEU A 65 10.38 2.48 -11.18
CA LEU A 65 9.34 2.29 -10.19
C LEU A 65 7.96 2.17 -10.85
N LEU A 66 7.65 3.05 -11.81
CA LEU A 66 6.39 3.00 -12.55
C LEU A 66 6.26 1.71 -13.36
N ALA A 67 7.32 1.28 -14.04
CA ALA A 67 7.36 0.00 -14.74
C ALA A 67 7.15 -1.18 -13.78
N ARG A 68 7.77 -1.12 -12.59
CA ARG A 68 7.58 -2.12 -11.54
C ARG A 68 6.14 -2.16 -11.04
N ILE A 69 5.54 -1.01 -10.74
CA ILE A 69 4.13 -0.89 -10.34
C ILE A 69 3.21 -1.46 -11.42
N ALA A 70 3.46 -1.15 -12.69
CA ALA A 70 2.69 -1.68 -13.81
C ALA A 70 2.82 -3.21 -13.93
N SER A 71 4.02 -3.76 -13.71
CA SER A 71 4.28 -5.20 -13.76
C SER A 71 3.52 -6.00 -12.69
N LEU A 72 3.22 -5.36 -11.55
CA LEU A 72 2.43 -5.97 -10.48
C LEU A 72 0.93 -6.07 -10.83
N ASN A 73 0.49 -5.43 -11.92
CA ASN A 73 -0.89 -5.42 -12.39
C ASN A 73 -1.89 -5.16 -11.24
N ILE A 74 -1.59 -4.18 -10.40
CA ILE A 74 -2.40 -3.85 -9.22
C ILE A 74 -3.73 -3.30 -9.70
N GLN A 75 -4.77 -4.12 -9.63
CA GLN A 75 -6.14 -3.72 -9.95
C GLN A 75 -6.81 -3.12 -8.71
N PRO A 76 -7.58 -2.03 -8.86
CA PRO A 76 -8.44 -1.56 -7.78
C PRO A 76 -9.37 -2.70 -7.38
N MET A 77 -9.37 -3.06 -6.09
CA MET A 77 -10.35 -4.01 -5.58
C MET A 77 -11.74 -3.45 -5.92
N PRO A 78 -12.61 -4.20 -6.61
CA PRO A 78 -13.95 -3.73 -6.89
C PRO A 78 -14.63 -3.43 -5.57
N VAL A 79 -15.20 -2.23 -5.47
CA VAL A 79 -15.98 -1.83 -4.31
C VAL A 79 -17.12 -2.85 -4.22
N MET A 80 -17.02 -3.80 -3.29
CA MET A 80 -18.12 -4.71 -3.05
C MET A 80 -19.27 -3.82 -2.61
N ALA A 81 -20.26 -3.66 -3.49
CA ALA A 81 -21.51 -3.02 -3.15
C ALA A 81 -22.10 -3.87 -2.01
N MET A 82 -21.85 -3.45 -0.77
CA MET A 82 -22.66 -3.91 0.34
C MET A 82 -24.06 -3.42 0.01
N SER A 83 -24.89 -4.31 -0.52
CA SER A 83 -26.32 -4.09 -0.66
C SER A 83 -26.86 -3.90 0.74
N SER A 84 -26.81 -2.65 1.21
CA SER A 84 -27.39 -2.25 2.46
C SER A 84 -28.90 -2.32 2.30
N GLN A 85 -29.52 -2.99 3.26
CA GLN A 85 -30.86 -2.73 3.76
C GLN A 85 -32.04 -3.41 3.02
N SER A 86 -32.47 -4.51 3.64
CA SER A 86 -33.79 -4.56 4.29
C SER A 86 -34.99 -4.17 3.43
N LYS A 87 -35.28 -4.99 2.41
CA LYS A 87 -36.66 -5.22 1.96
C LYS A 87 -37.00 -6.66 2.35
N TRP A 88 -38.24 -6.96 2.68
CA TRP A 88 -38.76 -8.28 3.13
C TRP A 88 -38.77 -8.55 4.64
N LEU A 89 -39.65 -7.84 5.36
CA LEU A 89 -40.74 -8.48 6.14
C LEU A 89 -41.62 -7.38 6.74
N GLY A 90 -42.74 -7.06 6.08
CA GLY A 90 -43.70 -6.11 6.67
C GLY A 90 -44.54 -5.33 5.68
N ASP A 91 -45.00 -5.95 4.59
CA ASP A 91 -46.15 -5.41 3.88
C ASP A 91 -47.40 -5.86 4.64
N LYS A 92 -48.04 -4.93 5.38
CA LYS A 92 -49.28 -5.19 6.11
C LYS A 92 -50.43 -4.79 5.18
N PRO A 93 -51.26 -5.73 4.68
CA PRO A 93 -52.39 -5.36 3.87
C PRO A 93 -53.42 -4.63 4.73
N HIS A 94 -53.74 -3.42 4.31
CA HIS A 94 -54.85 -2.62 4.80
C HIS A 94 -56.06 -2.98 3.93
N TRP A 95 -56.97 -3.79 4.49
CA TRP A 95 -58.31 -3.95 3.95
C TRP A 95 -59.23 -3.00 4.70
N GLY A 96 -59.83 -2.06 3.94
CA GLY A 96 -60.98 -1.27 4.37
C GLY A 96 -62.29 -2.00 4.13
#